data_AF-A0A7X7R7C9-F1
#
_entry.id   AF-A0A7X7R7C9-F1
#
_cell.length_a   1.000
_cell.length_b   1.000
_cell.length_c   1.000
_cell.angle_alpha   90.00
_cell.angle_beta   90.00
_cell.angle_gamma   90.00
#
_symmetry.space_group_name_H-M   'P 1'
#
loop_
_entity.id
_entity.type
_entity.pdbx_description
1 polymer ?
#
loop_
_entity_poly.entity_id
_entity_poly.type
_entity_poly.pdbx_seq_one_letter_code
_entity_poly.pdbx_strand_id
1 'polypeptide(L)'
;LAEVNNTFGERHNYLVHHPDLAPILPGEALVARKVFHVSPFFPVGGEYRFRFEGRGAVHAVAIDLWDGGVRQLSTRLSGRAEPLDGRAMAKWLLRHPFMTLGVIARIHWQALRLAVRRARFHRKPAPPLEETT
;
A
#
# COMPACT_ATOMS: atom_id res chain seq x y z
N LEU A 1 10.99 -6.88 5.66
CA LEU A 1 9.79 -6.71 6.49
C LEU A 1 8.87 -5.68 5.83
N ALA A 2 7.58 -5.97 5.69
CA ALA A 2 6.58 -5.00 5.22
C ALA A 2 5.61 -4.68 6.35
N GLU A 3 5.74 -3.49 6.92
CA GLU A 3 4.85 -3.00 7.97
C GLU A 3 3.59 -2.37 7.36
N VAL A 4 2.42 -2.76 7.86
CA VAL A 4 1.13 -2.25 7.42
C VAL A 4 0.37 -1.70 8.61
N ASN A 5 -0.07 -0.44 8.48
CA ASN A 5 -0.86 0.26 9.47
C ASN A 5 -2.28 0.48 8.93
N ASN A 6 -3.30 0.48 9.80
CA ASN A 6 -4.68 0.77 9.41
C ASN A 6 -5.21 2.06 10.06
N THR A 7 -6.37 2.53 9.59
CA THR A 7 -7.04 3.73 10.13
C THR A 7 -7.69 3.51 11.50
N PHE A 8 -7.55 2.32 12.08
CA PHE A 8 -8.05 1.96 13.41
C PHE A 8 -6.95 1.97 14.48
N GLY A 9 -5.74 2.43 14.14
CA GLY A 9 -4.61 2.52 15.07
C GLY A 9 -3.87 1.20 15.29
N GLU A 10 -4.12 0.19 14.46
CA GLU A 10 -3.49 -1.12 14.55
C GLU A 10 -2.36 -1.26 13.52
N ARG A 11 -1.44 -2.19 13.80
CA ARG A 11 -0.29 -2.50 12.94
C ARG A 11 -0.11 -4.01 12.78
N HIS A 12 0.33 -4.43 11.60
CA HIS A 12 0.76 -5.80 11.34
C HIS A 12 2.01 -5.83 10.45
N ASN A 13 2.92 -6.75 10.76
CA ASN A 13 4.18 -6.93 10.04
C ASN A 13 4.14 -8.20 9.19
N TYR A 14 4.22 -8.05 7.87
CA TYR A 14 4.38 -9.18 6.96
C TYR A 14 5.87 -9.47 6.77
N LEU A 15 6.27 -10.72 7.07
CA LEU A 15 7.55 -11.22 6.62
C LEU A 15 7.42 -11.59 5.14
N VAL A 16 8.13 -10.85 4.29
CA VAL A 16 8.10 -11.03 2.84
C VAL A 16 9.40 -11.73 2.45
N HIS A 17 9.30 -12.95 1.94
CA HIS A 17 10.42 -13.81 1.60
C HIS A 17 10.03 -14.81 0.52
N HIS A 18 11.02 -15.39 -0.16
CA HIS A 18 10.81 -16.58 -1.00
C HIS A 18 10.64 -17.82 -0.13
N PRO A 19 9.88 -18.83 -0.58
CA PRO A 19 9.71 -20.09 0.16
C PRO A 19 11.03 -20.80 0.48
N ASP A 20 12.03 -20.67 -0.39
CA ASP A 20 13.38 -21.23 -0.28
C ASP A 20 14.38 -20.27 0.40
N LEU A 21 13.91 -19.11 0.87
CA LEU A 21 14.73 -18.04 1.47
C LEU A 21 15.84 -17.51 0.55
N ALA A 22 15.69 -17.65 -0.76
CA ALA A 22 16.60 -17.04 -1.72
C ALA A 22 16.61 -15.50 -1.60
N PRO A 23 17.69 -14.82 -2.03
CA PRO A 23 17.71 -13.37 -2.14
C PRO A 23 16.58 -12.84 -3.04
N ILE A 24 15.94 -11.75 -2.60
CA ILE A 24 14.90 -11.08 -3.38
C ILE A 24 15.56 -10.28 -4.51
N LEU A 25 15.20 -10.58 -5.76
CA LEU A 25 15.66 -9.84 -6.92
C LEU A 25 14.64 -8.76 -7.36
N PRO A 26 15.09 -7.71 -8.05
CA PRO A 26 14.20 -6.65 -8.54
C PRO A 26 13.08 -7.17 -9.44
N GLY A 27 11.84 -6.76 -9.14
CA GLY A 27 10.64 -7.08 -9.92
C GLY A 27 9.98 -8.42 -9.59
N GLU A 28 10.60 -9.24 -8.74
CA GLU A 28 10.02 -10.52 -8.30
C GLU A 28 8.77 -10.31 -7.45
N ALA A 29 7.77 -11.17 -7.67
CA ALA A 29 6.53 -11.16 -6.92
C ALA A 29 6.65 -12.04 -5.69
N LEU A 30 6.53 -11.44 -4.51
CA LEU A 30 6.55 -12.11 -3.23
C LEU A 30 5.14 -12.15 -2.68
N VAL A 31 4.71 -13.31 -2.19
CA VAL A 31 3.32 -13.54 -1.79
C VAL A 31 3.22 -13.63 -0.28
N ALA A 32 2.24 -12.94 0.30
CA ALA A 32 1.85 -13.15 1.70
C ALA A 32 0.32 -13.19 1.83
N ARG A 33 -0.20 -14.13 2.61
CA ARG A 33 -1.64 -14.23 2.90
C ARG A 33 -2.11 -12.97 3.62
N LYS A 34 -3.17 -12.32 3.13
CA LYS A 34 -3.76 -11.14 3.80
C LYS A 34 -4.54 -11.58 5.03
N VAL A 35 -4.00 -11.28 6.21
CA VAL A 35 -4.63 -11.57 7.51
C VAL A 35 -5.05 -10.32 8.27
N PHE A 36 -4.73 -9.13 7.75
CA PHE A 36 -4.96 -7.86 8.44
C PHE A 36 -6.09 -7.04 7.79
N HIS A 37 -6.94 -6.42 8.62
CA HIS A 37 -8.03 -5.55 8.17
C HIS A 37 -7.53 -4.11 8.01
N VAL A 38 -7.28 -3.71 6.75
CA VAL A 38 -6.68 -2.40 6.44
C VAL A 38 -7.70 -1.42 5.85
N SER A 39 -8.71 -1.93 5.14
CA SER A 39 -9.66 -1.12 4.41
C SER A 39 -11.07 -1.68 4.57
N PRO A 40 -12.09 -0.84 4.73
CA PRO A 40 -13.47 -1.29 4.76
C PRO A 40 -13.99 -1.68 3.37
N PHE A 41 -13.26 -1.45 2.27
CA PHE A 41 -13.73 -1.80 0.93
C PHE A 41 -13.34 -3.22 0.50
N PHE A 42 -12.50 -3.90 1.28
CA PHE A 42 -12.01 -5.23 0.96
C PHE A 42 -12.11 -6.16 2.19
N PRO A 43 -12.58 -7.40 2.03
CA PRO A 43 -12.62 -8.36 3.12
C PRO A 43 -11.21 -8.72 3.63
N VAL A 44 -11.14 -9.33 4.81
CA VAL A 44 -9.92 -10.00 5.28
C VAL A 44 -9.86 -11.36 4.58
N GLY A 45 -8.96 -11.50 3.62
CA GLY A 45 -8.85 -12.65 2.75
C GLY A 45 -8.02 -12.34 1.51
N GLY A 46 -7.67 -13.38 0.76
CA GLY A 46 -6.77 -13.28 -0.38
C GLY A 46 -5.30 -13.17 0.00
N GLU A 47 -4.50 -12.71 -0.95
CA GLU A 47 -3.05 -12.59 -0.84
C GLU A 47 -2.56 -11.23 -1.32
N TYR A 48 -1.57 -10.69 -0.62
CA TYR A 48 -0.77 -9.59 -1.12
C TYR A 48 0.35 -10.11 -2.00
N ARG A 49 0.55 -9.46 -3.13
CA ARG A 49 1.72 -9.64 -3.99
C ARG A 49 2.57 -8.38 -3.94
N PHE A 50 3.75 -8.50 -3.34
CA PHE A 50 4.73 -7.43 -3.20
C PHE A 50 5.72 -7.52 -4.35
N ARG A 51 6.04 -6.39 -4.96
CA ARG A 51 7.13 -6.24 -5.93
C ARG A 51 7.97 -5.04 -5.58
N PHE A 52 9.27 -5.23 -5.55
CA PHE A 52 10.25 -4.18 -5.28
C PHE A 52 11.16 -4.07 -6.49
N GLU A 53 11.24 -2.88 -7.08
CA GLU A 53 12.08 -2.60 -8.24
C GLU A 53 13.06 -1.49 -7.89
N GLY A 54 14.33 -1.68 -8.24
CA GLY A 54 15.37 -0.67 -8.09
C GLY A 54 16.31 -0.73 -9.29
N ARG A 55 16.47 0.40 -9.99
CA ARG A 55 17.45 0.56 -11.08
C ARG A 55 18.15 1.92 -10.94
N GLY A 56 19.36 1.90 -10.37
CA GLY A 56 20.09 3.12 -10.05
C GLY A 56 19.26 3.98 -9.10
N ALA A 57 18.97 5.23 -9.51
CA ALA A 57 18.14 6.15 -8.73
C ALA A 57 16.63 5.93 -8.90
N VAL A 58 16.18 5.03 -9.78
CA VAL A 58 14.74 4.80 -9.99
C VAL A 58 14.28 3.65 -9.10
N HIS A 59 13.25 3.91 -8.30
CA HIS A 59 12.67 2.92 -7.39
C HIS A 59 11.17 2.81 -7.64
N ALA A 60 10.65 1.59 -7.56
CA ALA A 60 9.22 1.34 -7.53
C ALA A 60 8.86 0.24 -6.54
N VAL A 61 7.69 0.38 -5.93
CA VAL A 61 7.08 -0.60 -5.06
C VAL A 61 5.65 -0.81 -5.53
N ALA A 62 5.24 -2.06 -5.68
CA ALA A 62 3.86 -2.42 -5.94
C ALA A 62 3.35 -3.42 -4.91
N ILE A 63 2.13 -3.19 -4.43
CA ILE A 63 1.44 -4.08 -3.50
C ILE A 63 0.04 -4.30 -4.06
N ASP A 64 -0.17 -5.46 -4.66
CA ASP A 64 -1.46 -5.83 -5.24
C ASP A 64 -2.21 -6.77 -4.30
N LEU A 65 -3.54 -6.60 -4.18
CA LEU A 65 -4.41 -7.56 -3.51
C LEU A 65 -5.04 -8.49 -4.55
N TRP A 66 -4.85 -9.79 -4.36
CA TRP A 66 -5.43 -10.84 -5.18
C TRP A 66 -6.39 -11.69 -4.35
N ASP A 67 -7.51 -12.05 -4.94
CA ASP A 67 -8.49 -12.96 -4.33
C ASP A 67 -9.08 -13.86 -5.43
N GLY A 68 -9.09 -15.18 -5.21
CA GLY A 68 -9.57 -16.15 -6.21
C GLY A 68 -8.90 -16.04 -7.59
N GLY A 69 -7.62 -15.65 -7.66
CA GLY A 69 -6.91 -15.45 -8.93
C GLY A 69 -7.26 -14.15 -9.66
N VAL A 70 -8.09 -13.28 -9.08
CA VAL A 70 -8.46 -11.97 -9.63
C VAL A 70 -7.77 -10.87 -8.83
N ARG A 71 -7.22 -9.87 -9.52
CA ARG A 71 -6.61 -8.71 -8.86
C ARG A 71 -7.70 -7.72 -8.43
N GLN A 72 -7.91 -7.62 -7.13
CA GLN A 72 -8.93 -6.78 -6.50
C GLN A 72 -8.46 -5.33 -6.30
N LEU A 73 -7.18 -5.15 -5.99
CA LEU A 73 -6.55 -3.84 -5.81
C LEU A 73 -5.17 -3.84 -6.47
N SER A 74 -4.82 -2.73 -7.12
CA SER A 74 -3.46 -2.48 -7.55
C SER A 74 -2.97 -1.17 -6.97
N THR A 75 -1.83 -1.22 -6.27
CA THR A 75 -1.16 -0.04 -5.73
C THR A 75 0.28 -0.03 -6.20
N ARG A 76 0.73 1.11 -6.71
CA ARG A 76 2.11 1.30 -7.16
C ARG A 76 2.59 2.69 -6.77
N LEU A 77 3.76 2.74 -6.17
CA LEU A 77 4.51 3.96 -5.90
C LEU A 77 5.83 3.87 -6.65
N SER A 78 6.18 4.91 -7.40
CA SER A 78 7.45 4.96 -8.11
C SER A 78 8.01 6.37 -8.07
N GLY A 79 9.33 6.49 -8.07
CA GLY A 79 10.00 7.77 -8.07
C GLY A 79 11.47 7.63 -8.45
N ARG A 80 12.09 8.79 -8.67
CA ARG A 80 13.53 8.91 -8.81
C ARG A 80 14.08 9.52 -7.52
N ALA A 81 14.99 8.83 -6.88
CA ALA A 81 15.74 9.33 -5.74
C ALA A 81 16.61 10.51 -6.19
N GLU A 82 16.53 11.60 -5.44
CA GLU A 82 17.41 12.77 -5.56
C GLU A 82 18.05 13.03 -4.19
N PRO A 83 19.28 13.60 -4.15
CA PRO A 83 19.90 14.00 -2.90
C PRO A 83 18.98 14.92 -2.09
N LEU A 84 18.85 14.64 -0.79
CA LEU A 84 18.09 15.49 0.13
C LEU A 84 18.95 16.68 0.55
N ASP A 85 19.03 17.70 -0.30
CA ASP A 85 19.69 18.96 -0.01
C ASP A 85 18.72 20.15 0.00
N GLY A 86 19.15 21.26 0.60
CA GLY A 86 18.30 22.45 0.75
C GLY A 86 17.87 23.06 -0.59
N ARG A 87 18.68 22.94 -1.65
CA ARG A 87 18.35 23.48 -2.98
C ARG A 87 17.28 22.63 -3.65
N ALA A 88 17.40 21.30 -3.55
CA ALA A 88 16.42 20.35 -4.04
C ALA A 88 15.08 20.56 -3.33
N MET A 89 15.08 20.70 -2.00
CA MET A 89 13.85 20.96 -1.22
C MET A 89 13.19 22.29 -1.60
N ALA A 90 13.94 23.39 -1.68
CA ALA A 90 13.40 24.70 -2.06
C ALA A 90 12.82 24.68 -3.48
N LYS A 91 13.55 24.07 -4.43
CA LYS A 91 13.07 23.86 -5.80
C LYS A 91 11.78 23.04 -5.80
N TRP A 92 11.67 22.01 -4.97
CA TRP A 92 10.49 21.17 -4.89
C TRP A 92 9.27 21.93 -4.37
N LEU A 93 9.45 22.71 -3.30
CA LEU A 93 8.42 23.57 -2.71
C LEU A 93 7.91 24.62 -3.70
N LEU A 94 8.84 25.30 -4.40
CA LEU A 94 8.50 26.30 -5.41
C LEU A 94 7.80 25.72 -6.64
N ARG A 95 8.10 24.47 -7.01
CA ARG A 95 7.44 23.78 -8.15
C ARG A 95 6.04 23.27 -7.81
N HIS A 96 5.73 23.07 -6.53
CA HIS A 96 4.44 22.49 -6.11
C HIS A 96 3.80 23.28 -4.96
N PRO A 97 3.55 24.59 -5.11
CA PRO A 97 3.05 25.45 -4.04
C PRO A 97 1.67 25.02 -3.50
N PHE A 98 0.86 24.37 -4.33
CA PHE A 98 -0.48 23.87 -3.96
C PHE A 98 -0.56 22.34 -3.94
N MET A 99 0.57 21.64 -3.72
CA MET A 99 0.59 20.18 -3.70
C MET A 99 -0.44 19.61 -2.74
N THR A 100 -0.49 20.13 -1.51
CA THR A 100 -1.38 19.66 -0.44
C THR A 100 -2.84 19.81 -0.83
N LEU A 101 -3.24 20.97 -1.35
CA LEU A 101 -4.61 21.21 -1.84
C LEU A 101 -4.95 20.26 -2.98
N GLY A 102 -4.04 20.06 -3.93
CA GLY A 102 -4.22 19.11 -5.03
C GLY A 102 -4.36 17.66 -4.55
N VAL A 103 -3.63 17.26 -3.51
CA VAL A 103 -3.76 15.92 -2.89
C VAL A 103 -5.12 15.78 -2.22
N ILE A 104 -5.53 16.75 -1.39
CA ILE A 104 -6.82 16.74 -0.72
C ILE A 104 -7.98 16.68 -1.72
N ALA A 105 -7.96 17.52 -2.76
CA ALA A 105 -8.97 17.53 -3.80
C ALA A 105 -9.08 16.16 -4.51
N ARG A 106 -7.94 15.53 -4.83
CA ARG A 106 -7.90 14.20 -5.43
C ARG A 106 -8.46 13.12 -4.50
N ILE A 107 -8.17 13.17 -3.20
CA ILE A 107 -8.72 12.22 -2.21
C ILE A 107 -10.24 12.34 -2.16
N HIS A 108 -10.77 13.56 -2.04
CA HIS A 108 -12.22 13.80 -1.99
C HIS A 108 -12.91 13.43 -3.29
N TRP A 109 -12.29 13.71 -4.44
CA TRP A 109 -12.80 13.27 -5.74
C TRP A 109 -12.92 11.74 -5.84
N GLN A 110 -11.91 11.00 -5.38
CA GLN A 110 -12.01 9.54 -5.34
C GLN A 110 -13.09 9.05 -4.36
N ALA A 111 -13.23 9.67 -3.20
CA ALA A 111 -14.29 9.36 -2.24
C ALA A 111 -15.68 9.56 -2.86
N LEU A 112 -15.90 10.68 -3.57
CA LEU A 112 -17.15 10.94 -4.29
C LEU A 112 -17.40 9.88 -5.37
N ARG A 113 -16.38 9.52 -6.16
CA ARG A 113 -16.51 8.45 -7.18
C ARG A 113 -16.90 7.11 -6.57
N LEU A 114 -16.33 6.76 -5.41
CA LEU A 114 -16.68 5.54 -4.69
C LEU A 114 -18.13 5.58 -4.18
N ALA A 115 -18.58 6.74 -3.68
CA ALA A 115 -19.95 6.95 -3.21
C ALA A 115 -20.96 6.83 -4.37
N VAL A 116 -20.70 7.47 -5.51
CA VAL A 116 -21.53 7.37 -6.72
C VAL A 116 -21.60 5.93 -7.22
N ARG A 117 -20.49 5.17 -7.14
CA ARG A 117 -20.45 3.75 -7.51
C ARG A 117 -20.99 2.81 -6.43
N ARG A 118 -21.49 3.34 -5.30
CA ARG A 118 -21.99 2.57 -4.14
C ARG A 118 -21.04 1.47 -3.71
N ALA A 119 -19.76 1.81 -3.55
CA ALA A 119 -18.73 0.87 -3.11
C ALA A 119 -19.16 0.15 -1.82
N ARG A 120 -19.08 -1.18 -1.81
CA ARG A 120 -19.50 -2.00 -0.68
C ARG A 120 -18.61 -1.73 0.54
N PHE A 121 -19.24 -1.45 1.67
CA PHE A 121 -18.56 -1.25 2.94
C PHE A 121 -18.63 -2.54 3.77
N HIS A 122 -17.47 -3.06 4.15
CA HIS A 122 -17.28 -4.20 5.02
C HIS A 122 -16.93 -3.67 6.41
N ARG A 123 -17.78 -3.97 7.40
CA ARG A 123 -17.47 -3.66 8.80
C ARG A 123 -16.24 -4.46 9.24
N LYS A 124 -15.44 -3.84 10.10
CA LYS A 124 -14.31 -4.50 10.77
C LYS A 124 -14.83 -5.76 11.47
N PRO A 125 -14.17 -6.93 11.33
CA PRO A 125 -14.52 -8.10 12.11
C PRO A 125 -14.34 -7.80 13.60
N ALA A 126 -15.17 -8.41 14.46
CA ALA A 126 -14.99 -8.29 15.89
C ALA A 126 -13.57 -8.78 16.26
N PRO A 127 -12.85 -8.11 17.18
CA PRO A 127 -11.60 -8.64 17.69
C PRO A 127 -11.84 -10.06 18.25
N PRO A 128 -10.92 -11.01 18.05
CA PRO A 128 -11.07 -12.34 18.62
C PRO A 128 -11.24 -12.24 20.14
N LEU A 129 -12.20 -13.00 20.69
CA LEU A 129 -12.54 -13.01 22.12
C LEU A 129 -11.51 -13.75 22.99
N GLU A 130 -10.61 -14.50 22.36
CA GLU A 130 -9.54 -15.22 23.04
C GLU A 130 -8.20 -14.53 22.77
N GLU A 131 -7.61 -13.96 23.83
CA GLU A 131 -6.21 -13.58 23.84
C GLU A 131 -5.38 -14.87 23.80
N THR A 132 -4.54 -15.02 22.78
CA THR A 132 -3.65 -16.17 22.68
C THR A 132 -2.59 -16.05 23.78
N THR A 133 -2.67 -16.93 24.79
CA THR A 133 -1.64 -17.10 25.83
C THR A 133 -0.49 -17.93 25.30
#